data_AF-A0A9X4NZP9-F1
#
_entry.id   AF-A0A9X4NZP9-F1
#
_cell.length_a   1.000
_cell.length_b   1.000
_cell.length_c   1.000
_cell.angle_alpha   90.00
_cell.angle_beta   90.00
_cell.angle_gamma   90.00
#
_symmetry.space_group_name_H-M   'P 1'
#
loop_
_entity.id
_entity.type
_entity.pdbx_description
1 polymer ?
#
loop_
_entity_poly.entity_id
_entity_poly.type
_entity_poly.pdbx_seq_one_letter_code
_entity_poly.pdbx_strand_id
1 'polypeptide(L)'
;MTEMTFEERLKQLRKTYLEDDNEDQEAQEMNAFMSLSKEDKIKKIEAHLTEIENKKEALESALPVQTDTLSRENIEHHLEALAEKKELMLQKLEYVKKDEFSAAKRERIKRQLAELEFKRCRLRMNNKDCSKLDKKIQEKQRRFRNDI
;
A
#
# COMPACT_ATOMS: atom_id res chain seq x y z
N MET A 1 39.98 0.15 -5.31
CA MET A 1 38.67 -0.26 -4.73
C MET A 1 38.66 -1.77 -4.71
N THR A 2 38.65 -2.37 -3.52
CA THR A 2 38.60 -3.82 -3.34
C THR A 2 37.22 -4.31 -3.79
N GLU A 3 37.17 -5.14 -4.82
CA GLU A 3 35.92 -5.75 -5.28
C GLU A 3 35.39 -6.68 -4.20
N MET A 4 34.22 -6.36 -3.63
CA MET A 4 33.54 -7.24 -2.70
C MET A 4 33.25 -8.58 -3.36
N THR A 5 33.63 -9.65 -2.70
CA THR A 5 33.39 -11.02 -3.14
C THR A 5 31.89 -11.29 -3.21
N PHE A 6 31.48 -12.27 -4.02
CA PHE A 6 30.07 -12.66 -4.16
C PHE A 6 29.43 -12.97 -2.80
N GLU A 7 30.18 -13.60 -1.90
CA GLU A 7 29.73 -14.01 -0.58
C GLU A 7 29.48 -12.80 0.34
N GLU A 8 30.33 -11.78 0.27
CA GLU A 8 30.12 -10.50 0.97
C GLU A 8 28.91 -9.74 0.44
N ARG A 9 28.70 -9.73 -0.89
CA ARG A 9 27.51 -9.13 -1.51
C ARG A 9 26.24 -9.86 -1.10
N LEU A 10 26.28 -11.20 -1.04
CA LEU A 10 25.14 -12.01 -0.61
C LEU A 10 24.83 -11.78 0.87
N LYS A 11 25.86 -11.63 1.71
CA LYS A 11 25.72 -11.32 3.13
C LYS A 11 25.12 -9.92 3.34
N GLN A 12 25.54 -8.92 2.58
CA GLN A 12 24.91 -7.60 2.58
C GLN A 12 23.46 -7.67 2.13
N LEU A 13 23.17 -8.38 1.04
CA LEU A 13 21.80 -8.51 0.53
C LEU A 13 20.87 -9.18 1.56
N ARG A 14 21.34 -10.23 2.24
CA ARG A 14 20.58 -10.87 3.32
C ARG A 14 20.35 -9.92 4.49
N LYS A 15 21.39 -9.19 4.90
CA LYS A 15 21.27 -8.21 5.99
C LYS A 15 20.25 -7.10 5.66
N THR A 16 20.27 -6.58 4.44
CA THR A 16 19.40 -5.46 4.02
C THR A 16 17.93 -5.87 3.81
N TYR A 17 17.66 -7.12 3.41
CA TYR A 17 16.30 -7.51 2.99
C TYR A 17 15.66 -8.63 3.80
N LEU A 18 16.41 -9.35 4.64
CA LEU A 18 15.90 -10.47 5.42
C LEU A 18 16.13 -10.32 6.93
N GLU A 19 17.10 -9.49 7.34
CA GLU A 19 17.46 -9.26 8.74
C GLU A 19 17.25 -7.79 9.15
N ASP A 20 16.65 -6.97 8.31
CA ASP A 20 16.38 -5.57 8.63
C ASP A 20 15.12 -5.49 9.50
N ASP A 21 15.30 -5.33 10.81
CA ASP A 21 14.25 -5.19 11.84
C ASP A 21 13.30 -3.97 11.59
N ASN A 22 13.53 -3.22 10.52
CA ASN A 22 12.74 -2.05 10.12
C ASN A 22 11.30 -2.40 9.72
N GLU A 23 11.05 -3.59 9.14
CA GLU A 23 9.67 -4.01 8.81
C GLU A 23 8.79 -4.10 10.07
N ASP A 24 9.36 -4.56 11.19
CA ASP A 24 8.65 -4.64 12.48
C ASP A 24 8.41 -3.25 13.09
N GLN A 25 9.33 -2.31 12.93
CA GLN A 25 9.16 -0.93 13.41
C GLN A 25 8.11 -0.16 12.61
N GLU A 26 8.17 -0.18 11.28
CA GLU A 26 7.16 0.48 10.44
C GLU A 26 5.76 -0.13 10.65
N ALA A 27 5.68 -1.46 10.76
CA ALA A 27 4.42 -2.14 11.09
C ALA A 27 3.92 -1.77 12.49
N GLN A 28 4.80 -1.67 13.48
CA GLN A 28 4.43 -1.22 14.83
C GLN A 28 3.96 0.24 14.84
N GLU A 29 4.63 1.15 14.14
CA GLU A 29 4.21 2.55 14.04
C GLU A 29 2.87 2.71 13.31
N MET A 30 2.67 1.95 12.23
CA MET A 30 1.40 1.87 11.52
C MET A 30 0.28 1.36 12.42
N ASN A 31 0.52 0.27 13.16
CA ASN A 31 -0.45 -0.28 14.10
C ASN A 31 -0.76 0.69 15.25
N ALA A 32 0.25 1.36 15.79
CA ALA A 32 0.10 2.38 16.83
C ALA A 32 -0.76 3.55 16.31
N PHE A 33 -0.50 4.02 15.09
CA PHE A 33 -1.30 5.07 14.46
C PHE A 33 -2.74 4.61 14.23
N MET A 34 -2.95 3.38 13.74
CA MET A 34 -4.30 2.84 13.49
C MET A 34 -5.11 2.66 14.77
N SER A 35 -4.46 2.44 15.92
CA SER A 35 -5.07 2.32 17.24
C SER A 35 -5.55 3.65 17.85
N LEU A 36 -5.08 4.79 17.31
CA LEU A 36 -5.51 6.10 17.79
C LEU A 36 -6.98 6.40 17.48
N SER A 37 -7.60 7.23 18.32
CA SER A 37 -8.92 7.81 18.04
C SER A 37 -8.88 8.70 16.81
N LYS A 38 -10.05 9.01 16.23
CA LYS A 38 -10.13 9.90 15.06
C LYS A 38 -9.56 11.29 15.37
N GLU A 39 -9.94 11.86 16.51
CA GLU A 39 -9.43 13.13 17.01
C GLU A 39 -7.91 13.11 17.21
N ASP A 40 -7.35 12.04 17.78
CA ASP A 40 -5.89 11.95 18.01
C ASP A 40 -5.11 11.79 16.70
N LYS A 41 -5.66 11.05 15.73
CA LYS A 41 -5.10 10.96 14.36
C LYS A 41 -5.08 12.34 13.71
N ILE A 42 -6.17 13.10 13.81
CA ILE A 42 -6.27 14.45 13.28
C ILE A 42 -5.21 15.34 13.92
N LYS A 43 -5.14 15.38 15.25
CA LYS A 43 -4.14 16.18 15.99
C LYS A 43 -2.70 15.83 15.60
N LYS A 44 -2.39 14.54 15.45
CA LYS A 44 -1.04 14.09 15.05
C LYS A 44 -0.69 14.53 13.63
N ILE A 45 -1.64 14.46 12.69
CA ILE A 45 -1.44 14.95 11.32
C ILE A 45 -1.30 16.49 11.31
N GLU A 46 -2.12 17.21 12.07
CA GLU A 46 -2.06 18.67 12.20
C GLU A 46 -0.73 19.13 12.82
N ALA A 47 -0.21 18.42 13.83
CA ALA A 47 1.11 18.68 14.39
C ALA A 47 2.23 18.54 13.35
N HIS A 48 2.19 17.47 12.55
CA HIS A 48 3.15 17.30 11.45
C HIS A 48 3.03 18.37 10.36
N LEU A 49 1.81 18.83 10.05
CA LEU A 49 1.61 19.95 9.12
C LEU A 49 2.25 21.24 9.65
N THR A 50 2.09 21.52 10.94
CA THR A 50 2.75 22.68 11.59
C THR A 50 4.28 22.54 11.56
N GLU A 51 4.83 21.36 11.83
CA GLU A 51 6.27 21.11 11.73
C GLU A 51 6.80 21.34 10.30
N ILE A 52 6.04 20.93 9.28
CA ILE A 52 6.39 21.16 7.88
C ILE A 52 6.40 22.65 7.57
N GLU A 53 5.40 23.40 8.03
CA GLU A 53 5.35 24.86 7.80
C GLU A 53 6.51 25.57 8.47
N ASN A 54 6.82 25.23 9.73
CA ASN A 54 7.96 25.81 10.45
C ASN A 54 9.29 25.52 9.73
N LYS A 55 9.48 24.30 9.21
CA LYS A 55 10.69 23.94 8.44
C LYS A 55 10.76 24.69 7.11
N LYS A 56 9.61 24.83 6.44
CA LYS A 56 9.49 25.58 5.19
C LYS A 56 9.85 27.05 5.41
N GLU A 57 9.27 27.71 6.40
CA GLU A 57 9.56 29.10 6.75
C GLU A 57 11.06 29.32 7.06
N ALA A 58 11.68 28.38 7.79
CA ALA A 58 13.12 28.43 8.09
C ALA A 58 13.99 28.34 6.82
N LEU A 59 13.64 27.45 5.89
CA LEU A 59 14.36 27.29 4.62
C LEU A 59 14.13 28.48 3.67
N GLU A 60 12.89 28.97 3.56
CA GLU A 60 12.55 30.16 2.77
C GLU A 60 13.27 31.41 3.30
N SER A 61 13.44 31.52 4.62
CA SER A 61 14.21 32.60 5.25
C SER A 61 15.72 32.50 5.01
N ALA A 62 16.26 31.28 4.86
CA ALA A 62 17.68 31.04 4.60
C ALA A 62 18.04 31.23 3.11
N LEU A 63 17.12 30.93 2.19
CA LEU A 63 17.31 31.01 0.74
C LEU A 63 17.87 32.35 0.22
N PRO A 64 17.39 33.54 0.63
CA PRO A 64 17.91 34.82 0.15
C PRO A 64 19.32 35.15 0.66
N VAL A 65 19.76 34.52 1.75
CA VAL A 65 21.09 34.72 2.35
C VAL A 65 22.13 33.81 1.68
N GLN A 66 21.69 32.77 0.97
CA GLN A 66 22.56 31.78 0.37
C GLN A 66 23.11 32.25 -0.99
N THR A 67 24.43 32.41 -1.06
CA THR A 67 25.14 32.87 -2.26
C THR A 67 25.78 31.74 -3.05
N ASP A 68 26.00 30.58 -2.41
CA ASP A 68 26.50 29.38 -3.07
C ASP A 68 25.38 28.69 -3.86
N THR A 69 25.60 28.50 -5.16
CA THR A 69 24.62 27.95 -6.10
C THR A 69 24.20 26.53 -5.72
N LEU A 70 25.17 25.68 -5.33
CA LEU A 70 24.90 24.30 -4.97
C LEU A 70 24.08 24.21 -3.69
N SER A 71 24.43 25.01 -2.67
CA SER A 71 23.66 25.12 -1.45
C SER A 71 22.26 25.68 -1.68
N ARG A 72 22.09 26.60 -2.63
CA ARG A 72 20.79 27.16 -2.98
C ARG A 72 19.89 26.13 -3.65
N GLU A 73 20.41 25.39 -4.63
CA GLU A 73 19.70 24.29 -5.30
C GLU A 73 19.26 23.22 -4.28
N ASN A 74 20.11 22.89 -3.30
CA ASN A 74 19.75 21.96 -2.22
C ASN A 74 18.58 22.47 -1.36
N ILE A 75 18.55 23.77 -1.04
CA ILE A 75 17.44 24.37 -0.28
C ILE A 75 16.16 24.32 -1.11
N GLU A 76 16.22 24.64 -2.40
CA GLU A 76 15.08 24.58 -3.33
C GLU A 76 14.52 23.15 -3.44
N HIS A 77 15.39 22.14 -3.60
CA HIS A 77 14.99 20.73 -3.59
C HIS A 77 14.34 20.30 -2.26
N HIS A 78 14.87 20.76 -1.12
CA HIS A 78 14.24 20.49 0.18
C HIS A 78 12.88 21.17 0.33
N LEU A 79 12.69 22.36 -0.23
CA LEU A 79 11.39 23.04 -0.25
C LEU A 79 10.37 22.28 -1.10
N GLU A 80 10.77 21.75 -2.25
CA GLU A 80 9.92 20.90 -3.09
C GLU A 80 9.51 19.62 -2.36
N ALA A 81 10.47 18.91 -1.76
CA ALA A 81 10.18 17.72 -0.95
C ALA A 81 9.25 18.01 0.24
N LEU A 82 9.37 19.19 0.88
CA LEU A 82 8.44 19.61 1.93
C LEU A 82 7.04 19.92 1.39
N ALA A 83 6.93 20.49 0.19
CA ALA A 83 5.65 20.74 -0.47
C ALA A 83 4.91 19.43 -0.79
N GLU A 84 5.61 18.45 -1.36
CA GLU A 84 5.06 17.11 -1.59
C GLU A 84 4.60 16.44 -0.29
N LYS A 85 5.43 16.52 0.75
CA LYS A 85 5.11 15.97 2.07
C LYS A 85 3.88 16.66 2.68
N LYS A 86 3.73 17.97 2.51
CA LYS A 86 2.56 18.74 2.96
C LYS A 86 1.29 18.26 2.24
N GLU A 87 1.35 18.12 0.93
CA GLU A 87 0.23 17.63 0.13
C GLU A 87 -0.22 16.24 0.59
N LEU A 88 0.73 15.31 0.78
CA LEU A 88 0.44 13.97 1.28
C LEU A 88 -0.23 14.00 2.66
N MET A 89 0.20 14.87 3.57
CA MET A 89 -0.41 15.01 4.89
C MET A 89 -1.81 15.61 4.83
N LEU A 90 -2.06 16.58 3.95
CA LEU A 90 -3.39 17.15 3.71
C LEU A 90 -4.35 16.10 3.16
N GLN A 91 -3.91 15.28 2.20
CA GLN A 91 -4.68 14.15 1.71
C GLN A 91 -5.01 13.19 2.86
N LYS A 92 -4.02 12.75 3.65
CA LYS A 92 -4.25 11.88 4.82
C LYS A 92 -5.26 12.48 5.80
N LEU A 93 -5.19 13.78 6.07
CA LEU A 93 -6.13 14.49 6.93
C LEU A 93 -7.56 14.43 6.38
N GLU A 94 -7.72 14.67 5.08
CA GLU A 94 -9.01 14.57 4.40
C GLU A 94 -9.59 13.15 4.49
N TYR A 95 -8.78 12.13 4.26
CA TYR A 95 -9.19 10.72 4.39
C TYR A 95 -9.66 10.38 5.81
N VAL A 96 -8.94 10.83 6.83
CA VAL A 96 -9.33 10.64 8.23
C VAL A 96 -10.64 11.38 8.52
N LYS A 97 -10.77 12.65 8.09
CA LYS A 97 -11.99 13.45 8.30
C LYS A 97 -13.23 12.83 7.64
N LYS A 98 -13.10 12.34 6.40
CA LYS A 98 -14.15 11.66 5.64
C LYS A 98 -14.51 10.26 6.16
N ASP A 99 -13.80 9.76 7.18
CA ASP A 99 -13.99 8.42 7.74
C ASP A 99 -13.92 7.31 6.66
N GLU A 100 -13.04 7.53 5.68
CA GLU A 100 -12.75 6.59 4.59
C GLU A 100 -12.25 5.24 5.13
N PHE A 101 -11.66 5.24 6.33
CA PHE A 101 -11.20 4.05 7.05
C PHE A 101 -12.22 3.48 8.04
N SER A 102 -13.49 3.91 8.01
CA SER A 102 -14.50 3.32 8.89
C SER A 102 -14.54 1.80 8.72
N ALA A 103 -14.76 1.08 9.83
CA ALA A 103 -14.93 -0.37 9.80
C ALA A 103 -16.07 -0.76 8.83
N ALA A 104 -17.13 0.06 8.77
CA ALA A 104 -18.26 -0.12 7.89
C ALA A 104 -17.89 -0.02 6.39
N LYS A 105 -17.12 1.00 5.99
CA LYS A 105 -16.69 1.16 4.59
C LYS A 105 -15.72 0.04 4.18
N ARG A 106 -14.78 -0.34 5.06
CA ARG A 106 -13.88 -1.48 4.84
C ARG A 106 -14.63 -2.79 4.68
N GLU A 107 -15.60 -3.05 5.53
CA GLU A 107 -16.44 -4.24 5.46
C GLU A 107 -17.29 -4.27 4.18
N ARG A 108 -17.83 -3.12 3.75
CA ARG A 108 -18.52 -2.98 2.47
C ARG A 108 -17.62 -3.35 1.29
N ILE A 109 -16.39 -2.84 1.27
CA ILE A 109 -15.41 -3.15 0.21
C ILE A 109 -15.05 -4.64 0.21
N LYS A 110 -14.81 -5.24 1.38
CA LYS A 110 -14.55 -6.69 1.51
C LYS A 110 -15.69 -7.53 0.92
N ARG A 111 -16.94 -7.17 1.20
CA ARG A 111 -18.11 -7.84 0.63
C ARG A 111 -18.19 -7.70 -0.89
N GLN A 112 -17.93 -6.51 -1.41
CA GLN A 112 -17.90 -6.28 -2.86
C GLN A 112 -16.82 -7.12 -3.56
N LEU A 113 -15.62 -7.20 -2.97
CA LEU A 113 -14.54 -8.05 -3.49
C LEU A 113 -14.91 -9.53 -3.46
N ALA A 114 -15.50 -10.01 -2.36
CA ALA A 114 -15.96 -11.40 -2.25
C ALA A 114 -17.05 -11.72 -3.29
N GLU A 115 -17.97 -10.80 -3.54
CA GLU A 115 -19.02 -10.96 -4.55
C GLU A 115 -18.46 -11.02 -5.97
N LEU A 116 -17.49 -10.16 -6.29
CA LEU A 116 -16.79 -10.18 -7.58
C LEU A 116 -16.01 -11.48 -7.78
N GLU A 117 -15.32 -11.95 -6.74
CA GLU A 117 -14.61 -13.22 -6.76
C GLU A 117 -15.57 -14.41 -6.96
N PHE A 118 -16.73 -14.39 -6.29
CA PHE A 118 -17.77 -15.38 -6.49
C PHE A 118 -18.31 -15.39 -7.93
N LYS A 119 -18.59 -14.19 -8.49
CA LYS A 119 -18.99 -14.03 -9.90
C LYS A 119 -17.92 -14.60 -10.84
N ARG A 120 -16.65 -14.30 -10.60
CA ARG A 120 -15.51 -14.84 -11.36
C ARG A 120 -15.44 -16.36 -11.30
N CYS A 121 -15.60 -16.95 -10.11
CA CYS A 121 -15.64 -18.40 -9.93
C CYS A 121 -16.81 -19.05 -10.67
N ARG A 122 -18.01 -18.46 -10.59
CA ARG A 122 -19.20 -18.95 -11.29
C ARG A 122 -19.02 -18.92 -12.81
N LEU A 123 -18.47 -17.84 -13.36
CA LEU A 123 -18.15 -17.74 -14.79
C LEU A 123 -17.14 -18.81 -15.22
N ARG A 124 -16.08 -19.03 -14.42
CA ARG A 124 -15.11 -20.11 -14.66
C ARG A 124 -15.77 -21.49 -14.68
N MET A 125 -16.77 -21.75 -13.84
CA MET A 125 -17.51 -23.02 -13.85
C MET A 125 -18.47 -23.14 -15.03
N ASN A 126 -19.18 -22.06 -15.38
CA ASN A 126 -20.08 -22.08 -16.54
C ASN A 126 -19.33 -22.29 -17.86
N ASN A 127 -18.08 -21.83 -17.94
CA ASN A 127 -17.23 -22.00 -19.12
C ASN A 127 -16.37 -23.28 -19.06
N LYS A 128 -16.56 -24.15 -18.05
CA LYS A 128 -15.90 -25.46 -18.05
C LYS A 128 -16.57 -26.37 -19.07
N ASP A 129 -15.76 -26.97 -19.93
CA ASP A 129 -16.21 -27.98 -20.88
C ASP A 129 -16.68 -29.25 -20.15
N CYS A 130 -17.99 -29.47 -20.15
CA CYS A 130 -18.64 -30.66 -19.59
C CYS A 130 -18.79 -31.81 -20.60
N SER A 131 -18.28 -31.66 -21.83
CA SER A 131 -18.47 -32.64 -22.92
C SER A 131 -18.06 -34.08 -22.55
N LYS A 132 -17.03 -34.26 -21.71
CA LYS A 132 -16.61 -35.59 -21.23
C LYS A 132 -17.62 -36.22 -20.27
N LEU A 133 -18.27 -35.41 -19.43
CA LEU A 133 -19.33 -35.84 -18.53
C LEU A 133 -20.59 -36.20 -19.33
N ASP A 134 -20.98 -35.34 -20.27
CA ASP A 134 -22.13 -35.58 -21.14
C ASP A 134 -21.97 -36.85 -21.97
N LYS A 135 -20.78 -37.08 -22.55
CA LYS A 135 -20.47 -38.34 -23.24
C LYS A 135 -20.64 -39.56 -22.32
N LYS A 136 -20.13 -39.51 -21.08
CA LYS A 136 -20.29 -40.60 -20.10
C LYS A 136 -21.75 -40.83 -19.69
N ILE A 137 -22.53 -39.76 -19.52
CA ILE A 137 -23.96 -39.84 -19.20
C ILE A 137 -24.71 -40.49 -20.36
N GLN A 138 -24.48 -40.04 -21.59
CA GLN A 138 -25.10 -40.62 -22.78
C GLN A 138 -24.74 -42.09 -22.96
N GLU A 139 -23.47 -42.46 -22.73
CA GLU A 139 -23.01 -43.85 -22.83
C GLU A 139 -23.69 -44.75 -21.79
N LYS A 140 -23.80 -44.29 -20.53
CA LYS A 140 -24.58 -45.00 -19.50
C LYS A 140 -26.05 -45.12 -19.87
N GLN A 141 -26.70 -44.05 -20.32
CA GLN A 141 -28.11 -44.06 -20.74
C GLN A 141 -28.36 -44.97 -21.95
N ARG A 142 -27.39 -45.16 -22.85
CA ARG A 142 -27.50 -46.13 -23.94
C ARG A 142 -27.41 -47.56 -23.43
N ARG A 143 -26.47 -47.85 -22.52
CA ARG A 143 -26.37 -49.18 -21.90
C ARG A 143 -27.67 -49.56 -21.18
N PHE A 144 -28.22 -48.67 -20.35
CA PHE A 144 -29.51 -48.91 -19.68
C PHE A 144 -30.71 -49.06 -20.63
N ARG A 145 -30.67 -48.49 -21.85
CA ARG A 145 -31.73 -48.66 -22.85
C ARG A 145 -31.58 -49.93 -23.69
N ASN A 146 -30.39 -50.50 -23.77
CA ASN A 146 -30.10 -51.71 -24.52
C ASN A 146 -30.12 -52.97 -23.64
N ASP A 147 -30.26 -52.81 -22.32
CA ASP A 147 -30.40 -53.88 -21.33
C ASP A 147 -31.89 -54.18 -20.98
N ILE A 148 -32.85 -53.65 -21.75
CA ILE A 148 -34.30 -53.99 -21.75
C ILE A 148 -34.63 -54.56 -23.13
#